data_AF-A0A132B861-F1
#
_entry.id   AF-A0A132B861-F1
#
_cell.length_a   1.000
_cell.length_b   1.000
_cell.length_c   1.000
_cell.angle_alpha   90.00
_cell.angle_beta   90.00
_cell.angle_gamma   90.00
#
_symmetry.space_group_name_H-M   'P 1'
#
loop_
_entity.id
_entity.type
_entity.pdbx_description
1 polymer ?
#
loop_
_entity_poly.entity_id
_entity_poly.type
_entity_poly.pdbx_seq_one_letter_code
_entity_poly.pdbx_strand_id
1 'polypeptide(L)'
;MPPKIDPAILKALSLDEANTTISSHGGSGFVSTFKLTTKDKDEKEKLYFVKTGKGRECEIMFAGEHASLNAIHSAVPSLCPTSHAHGPLSHPPNTFFLATDFLALSSSPSSGASLPHKLALLHSTPAPIPPGHTVPQFGFHLPTCCGDTVQDNTYHPSWSTFFSECRLTHILSCAEKNNGPDTDLSSLVQQTCSIVVPRLLRDGHLRSAEGSNITPVLVHGDLWSGNHGRGSIDGGAVEERVFDPSCCWAHSEFEFGIMGMFGGFGGRFREEYWGVKGKDEPVEEWEDRVALYELYHHLNHYSIFGGSYRGGAVRIMKSSLKKYGDGG
;
A
#
# COMPACT_ATOMS: atom_id res chain seq x y z
N MET A 1 25.70 8.55 23.32
CA MET A 1 25.28 9.91 22.91
C MET A 1 23.98 9.76 22.12
N PRO A 2 22.96 10.60 22.34
CA PRO A 2 21.80 10.61 21.47
C PRO A 2 22.24 10.85 20.02
N PRO A 3 21.57 10.25 19.02
CA PRO A 3 21.88 10.54 17.63
C PRO A 3 21.72 12.04 17.38
N LYS A 4 22.62 12.64 16.59
CA LYS A 4 22.47 14.04 16.20
C LYS A 4 21.40 14.11 15.11
N ILE A 5 20.52 15.11 15.19
CA ILE A 5 19.50 15.34 14.15
C ILE A 5 20.20 15.87 12.90
N ASP A 6 19.91 15.28 11.74
CA ASP A 6 20.47 15.76 10.49
C ASP A 6 19.89 17.14 10.14
N PRO A 7 20.73 18.14 9.74
CA PRO A 7 20.27 19.47 9.35
C PRO A 7 19.23 19.49 8.23
N ALA A 8 19.22 18.49 7.34
CA ALA A 8 18.24 18.38 6.26
C ALA A 8 16.83 18.14 6.82
N ILE A 9 16.70 17.33 7.87
CA ILE A 9 15.42 17.06 8.53
C ILE A 9 14.91 18.33 9.22
N LEU A 10 15.78 19.00 9.99
CA LEU A 10 15.44 20.27 10.65
C LEU A 10 14.97 21.32 9.64
N LYS A 11 15.71 21.49 8.55
CA LYS A 11 15.35 22.42 7.48
C LYS A 11 14.03 22.07 6.82
N ALA A 12 13.82 20.80 6.47
CA ALA A 12 12.62 20.36 5.77
C ALA A 12 11.35 20.52 6.63
N LEU A 13 11.46 20.28 7.94
CA LEU A 13 10.36 20.44 8.90
C LEU A 13 10.29 21.86 9.50
N SER A 14 11.19 22.77 9.12
CA SER A 14 11.32 24.12 9.69
C SER A 14 11.45 24.12 11.23
N LEU A 15 12.29 23.23 11.76
CA LEU A 15 12.50 23.04 13.21
C LEU A 15 13.78 23.71 13.70
N ASP A 16 13.75 24.17 14.95
CA ASP A 16 14.93 24.65 15.68
C ASP A 16 15.63 23.47 16.38
N GLU A 17 16.94 23.32 16.16
CA GLU A 17 17.78 22.31 16.82
C GLU A 17 17.77 22.48 18.35
N ALA A 18 17.72 23.72 18.86
CA ALA A 18 17.78 24.00 20.29
C ALA A 18 16.58 23.45 21.07
N ASN A 19 15.42 23.29 20.41
CA ASN A 19 14.17 22.85 21.00
C ASN A 19 13.71 21.47 20.53
N THR A 20 14.54 20.77 19.74
CA THR A 20 14.19 19.49 19.14
C THR A 20 15.10 18.38 19.64
N THR A 21 14.51 17.27 20.06
CA THR A 21 15.24 16.07 20.49
C THR A 21 14.87 14.88 19.63
N ILE A 22 15.79 13.92 19.52
CA ILE A 22 15.61 12.68 18.76
C ILE A 22 15.93 11.46 19.64
N SER A 23 15.11 10.42 19.51
CA SER A 23 15.36 9.12 20.13
C SER A 23 15.05 7.99 19.15
N SER A 24 15.77 6.89 19.24
CA SER A 24 15.49 5.69 18.45
C SER A 24 14.11 5.13 18.84
N HIS A 25 13.33 4.71 17.83
CA HIS A 25 11.97 4.23 18.04
C HIS A 25 11.67 3.04 17.11
N GLY A 26 12.02 1.84 17.56
CA GLY A 26 11.87 0.61 16.77
C GLY A 26 12.94 0.46 15.67
N GLY A 27 12.61 -0.34 14.66
CA GLY A 27 13.39 -0.49 13.42
C GLY A 27 12.73 -1.51 12.49
N SER A 28 12.91 -1.35 11.17
CA SER A 28 12.65 -2.41 10.18
C SER A 28 13.98 -2.86 9.58
N GLY A 29 14.00 -4.02 8.91
CA GLY A 29 15.25 -4.67 8.46
C GLY A 29 16.21 -3.80 7.66
N PHE A 30 15.69 -2.78 6.95
CA PHE A 30 16.47 -1.92 6.04
C PHE A 30 16.39 -0.42 6.39
N VAL A 31 15.57 -0.04 7.38
CA VAL A 31 15.28 1.36 7.72
C VAL A 31 15.43 1.57 9.23
N SER A 32 16.19 2.60 9.59
CA SER A 32 16.26 3.07 10.98
C SER A 32 15.12 4.04 11.26
N THR A 33 14.51 3.92 12.43
CA THR A 33 13.32 4.69 12.80
C THR A 33 13.53 5.47 14.09
N PHE A 34 13.04 6.69 14.12
CA PHE A 34 13.26 7.66 15.19
C PHE A 34 11.99 8.41 15.53
N LYS A 35 11.88 8.81 16.79
CA LYS A 35 10.92 9.80 17.27
C LYS A 35 11.63 11.14 17.42
N LEU A 36 11.08 12.17 16.79
CA LEU A 36 11.42 13.57 17.08
C LEU A 36 10.38 14.16 18.02
N THR A 37 10.85 14.86 19.05
CA THR A 37 10.02 15.67 19.93
C THR A 37 10.47 17.12 19.79
N THR A 38 9.56 18.02 19.45
CA THR A 38 9.81 19.45 19.33
C THR A 38 8.69 20.25 20.01
N LYS A 39 8.85 21.56 20.09
CA LYS A 39 7.79 22.48 20.48
C LYS A 39 7.41 23.38 19.31
N ASP A 40 6.13 23.56 19.09
CA ASP A 40 5.63 24.52 18.11
C ASP A 40 5.71 25.97 18.62
N LYS A 41 5.22 26.93 17.82
CA LYS A 41 5.25 28.36 18.16
C LYS A 41 4.43 28.72 19.40
N ASP A 42 3.50 27.86 19.80
CA ASP A 42 2.63 28.02 20.97
C ASP A 42 3.15 27.22 22.17
N GLU A 43 4.41 26.78 22.14
CA GLU A 43 5.06 25.94 23.16
C GLU A 43 4.40 24.57 23.36
N LYS A 44 3.55 24.12 22.43
CA LYS A 44 2.94 22.79 22.48
C LYS A 44 3.89 21.75 21.94
N GLU A 45 3.93 20.60 22.60
CA GLU A 45 4.70 19.47 22.12
C GLU A 45 4.15 18.99 20.78
N LYS A 46 5.04 18.80 19.80
CA LYS A 46 4.75 18.19 18.51
C LYS A 46 5.70 17.05 18.25
N LEU A 47 5.17 15.93 17.75
CA LEU A 47 5.90 14.69 17.60
C LEU A 47 5.97 14.26 16.13
N TYR A 48 7.16 13.87 15.67
CA TYR A 48 7.33 13.29 14.33
C TYR A 48 7.93 11.89 14.40
N PHE A 49 7.51 11.04 13.47
CA PHE A 49 8.15 9.76 13.19
C PHE A 49 9.03 9.89 11.96
N VAL A 50 10.31 9.54 12.10
CA VAL A 50 11.32 9.66 11.04
C VAL A 50 11.86 8.30 10.67
N LYS A 51 11.80 7.97 9.39
CA LYS A 51 12.47 6.83 8.76
C LYS A 51 13.73 7.33 8.07
N THR A 52 14.83 6.58 8.16
CA THR A 52 16.06 6.84 7.39
C THR A 52 16.61 5.56 6.78
N GLY A 53 17.13 5.63 5.55
CA GLY A 53 17.66 4.49 4.83
C GLY A 53 18.75 4.88 3.82
N LYS A 54 19.53 3.91 3.35
CA LYS A 54 20.64 4.12 2.42
C LYS A 54 20.33 3.51 1.06
N GLY A 55 20.75 4.18 -0.02
CA GLY A 55 20.60 3.68 -1.38
C GLY A 55 19.43 4.30 -2.13
N ARG A 56 19.45 4.14 -3.45
CA ARG A 56 18.44 4.71 -4.37
C ARG A 56 17.07 4.08 -4.13
N GLU A 57 17.03 2.85 -3.66
CA GLU A 57 15.84 2.11 -3.28
C GLU A 57 15.08 2.83 -2.15
N CYS A 58 15.80 3.36 -1.15
CA CYS A 58 15.21 4.14 -0.06
C CYS A 58 14.67 5.49 -0.53
N GLU A 59 15.33 6.13 -1.51
CA GLU A 59 14.81 7.37 -2.11
C GLU A 59 13.45 7.14 -2.78
N ILE A 60 13.33 6.06 -3.57
CA ILE A 60 12.09 5.66 -4.22
C ILE A 60 11.03 5.31 -3.18
N MET A 61 11.39 4.49 -2.19
CA MET A 61 10.50 4.06 -1.11
C MET A 61 9.91 5.26 -0.35
N PHE A 62 10.74 6.20 0.09
CA PHE A 62 10.27 7.36 0.87
C PHE A 62 9.48 8.36 0.03
N ALA A 63 9.82 8.55 -1.25
CA ALA A 63 8.99 9.36 -2.15
C ALA A 63 7.61 8.70 -2.39
N GLY A 64 7.61 7.38 -2.60
CA GLY A 64 6.41 6.55 -2.74
C GLY A 64 5.49 6.64 -1.52
N GLU A 65 6.03 6.40 -0.33
CA GLU A 65 5.30 6.43 0.92
C GLU A 65 4.80 7.84 1.25
N HIS A 66 5.61 8.88 1.00
CA HIS A 66 5.20 10.29 1.18
C HIS A 66 3.95 10.61 0.34
N ALA A 67 3.99 10.29 -0.95
CA ALA A 67 2.87 10.54 -1.85
C ALA A 67 1.64 9.70 -1.51
N SER A 68 1.85 8.46 -1.08
CA SER A 68 0.79 7.53 -0.65
C SER A 68 0.04 8.04 0.59
N LEU A 69 0.78 8.39 1.65
CA LEU A 69 0.19 8.92 2.89
C LEU A 69 -0.57 10.22 2.62
N ASN A 70 -0.03 11.13 1.82
CA ASN A 70 -0.71 12.39 1.52
C ASN A 70 -1.94 12.19 0.62
N ALA A 71 -1.94 11.21 -0.29
CA ALA A 71 -3.12 10.85 -1.06
C ALA A 71 -4.22 10.25 -0.17
N ILE A 72 -3.87 9.33 0.75
CA ILE A 72 -4.82 8.78 1.73
C ILE A 72 -5.36 9.88 2.64
N HIS A 73 -4.50 10.74 3.18
CA HIS A 73 -4.90 11.82 4.07
C HIS A 73 -5.81 12.83 3.36
N SER A 74 -5.56 13.12 2.08
CA SER A 74 -6.42 14.01 1.30
C SER A 74 -7.82 13.43 1.08
N ALA A 75 -7.94 12.10 0.90
CA ALA A 75 -9.23 11.42 0.73
C ALA A 75 -9.96 11.20 2.07
N VAL A 76 -9.24 10.77 3.10
CA VAL A 76 -9.76 10.47 4.44
C VAL A 76 -8.77 10.98 5.51
N PRO A 77 -8.89 12.24 5.96
CA PRO A 77 -7.90 12.89 6.85
C PRO A 77 -7.60 12.15 8.15
N SER A 78 -8.55 11.38 8.66
CA SER A 78 -8.42 10.63 9.90
C SER A 78 -7.88 9.20 9.71
N LEU A 79 -7.55 8.76 8.49
CA LEU A 79 -7.19 7.37 8.22
C LEU A 79 -5.70 7.09 8.41
N CYS A 80 -4.81 8.02 8.11
CA CYS A 80 -3.36 7.82 8.25
C CYS A 80 -2.65 9.02 8.89
N PRO A 81 -1.38 8.86 9.34
CA PRO A 81 -0.48 9.97 9.61
C PRO A 81 -0.30 10.89 8.40
N THR A 82 -0.14 12.19 8.63
CA THR A 82 0.26 13.13 7.58
C THR A 82 1.75 12.93 7.26
N SER A 83 2.12 13.02 5.99
CA SER A 83 3.52 13.00 5.59
C SER A 83 4.02 14.43 5.34
N HIS A 84 4.98 14.87 6.14
CA HIS A 84 5.44 16.27 6.14
C HIS A 84 6.58 16.52 5.17
N ALA A 85 7.54 15.60 5.10
CA ALA A 85 8.73 15.77 4.26
C ALA A 85 9.42 14.45 3.95
N HIS A 86 10.10 14.41 2.81
CA HIS A 86 11.09 13.39 2.48
C HIS A 86 12.24 14.03 1.71
N GLY A 87 13.40 13.38 1.66
CA GLY A 87 14.53 13.90 0.88
C GLY A 87 15.87 13.29 1.26
N PRO A 88 16.97 13.75 0.64
CA PRO A 88 18.32 13.34 1.01
C PRO A 88 18.72 13.91 2.38
N LEU A 89 19.47 13.13 3.15
CA LEU A 89 20.15 13.60 4.35
C LEU A 89 21.44 14.34 3.99
N SER A 90 21.89 15.21 4.90
CA SER A 90 23.17 15.93 4.74
C SER A 90 24.35 14.99 4.92
N HIS A 91 24.24 14.02 5.85
CA HIS A 91 25.23 12.96 6.06
C HIS A 91 24.62 11.69 6.67
N PRO A 92 25.13 10.49 6.30
CA PRO A 92 26.13 10.26 5.26
C PRO A 92 25.54 10.40 3.84
N PRO A 93 26.36 10.58 2.79
CA PRO A 93 25.84 10.68 1.43
C PRO A 93 25.08 9.41 1.01
N ASN A 94 24.16 9.55 0.05
CA ASN A 94 23.30 8.46 -0.43
C ASN A 94 22.41 7.86 0.70
N THR A 95 22.02 8.69 1.65
CA THR A 95 20.97 8.36 2.62
C THR A 95 19.82 9.33 2.51
N PHE A 96 18.63 8.84 2.79
CA PHE A 96 17.36 9.53 2.59
C PHE A 96 16.52 9.41 3.85
N PHE A 97 15.53 10.28 3.97
CA PHE A 97 14.57 10.25 5.06
C PHE A 97 13.13 10.44 4.59
N LEU A 98 12.21 10.02 5.44
CA LEU A 98 10.79 10.34 5.45
C LEU A 98 10.42 10.80 6.86
N ALA A 99 9.65 11.88 6.98
CA ALA A 99 9.14 12.41 8.24
C ALA A 99 7.61 12.55 8.18
N THR A 100 6.93 11.95 9.15
CA THR A 100 5.47 11.88 9.27
C THR A 100 5.01 12.29 10.66
N ASP A 101 3.71 12.46 10.86
CA ASP A 101 3.14 12.54 12.21
C ASP A 101 3.55 11.33 13.05
N PHE A 102 3.90 11.55 14.32
CA PHE A 102 4.11 10.42 15.22
C PHE A 102 2.77 9.85 15.69
N LEU A 103 2.45 8.64 15.25
CA LEU A 103 1.28 7.90 15.72
C LEU A 103 1.59 7.19 17.05
N ALA A 104 1.03 7.71 18.14
CA ALA A 104 1.11 7.07 19.45
C ALA A 104 0.08 5.93 19.54
N LEU A 105 0.52 4.70 19.26
CA LEU A 105 -0.33 3.51 19.34
C LEU A 105 -0.87 3.30 20.76
N SER A 106 -2.13 2.86 20.83
CA SER A 106 -2.87 2.67 22.08
C SER A 106 -3.80 1.45 21.99
N SER A 107 -4.03 0.80 23.12
CA SER A 107 -5.05 -0.25 23.27
C SER A 107 -6.43 0.30 23.62
N SER A 108 -6.54 1.60 23.91
CA SER A 108 -7.81 2.27 24.24
C SER A 108 -8.81 2.19 23.08
N PRO A 109 -10.13 2.14 23.38
CA PRO A 109 -11.16 2.15 22.34
C PRO A 109 -11.00 3.31 21.36
N SER A 110 -11.22 3.05 20.07
CA SER A 110 -11.35 4.12 19.08
C SER A 110 -12.62 4.92 19.37
N SER A 111 -12.54 6.24 19.22
CA SER A 111 -13.67 7.16 19.38
C SER A 111 -14.22 7.69 18.05
N GLY A 112 -13.54 7.37 16.94
CA GLY A 112 -13.93 7.77 15.58
C GLY A 112 -14.63 6.66 14.80
N ALA A 113 -14.80 6.88 13.50
CA ALA A 113 -15.29 5.86 12.57
C ALA A 113 -14.41 4.61 12.61
N SER A 114 -15.05 3.45 12.38
CA SER A 114 -14.35 2.17 12.30
C SER A 114 -13.39 2.14 11.09
N LEU A 115 -12.40 1.25 11.14
CA LEU A 115 -11.50 1.01 10.01
C LEU A 115 -12.23 0.59 8.72
N PRO A 116 -13.18 -0.38 8.70
CA PRO A 116 -13.89 -0.74 7.47
C PRO A 116 -14.70 0.42 6.88
N HIS A 117 -15.29 1.28 7.72
CA HIS A 117 -15.98 2.47 7.24
C HIS A 117 -15.01 3.45 6.58
N LYS A 118 -13.89 3.78 7.24
CA LYS A 118 -12.87 4.67 6.65
C LYS A 118 -12.28 4.11 5.36
N LEU A 119 -12.04 2.80 5.30
CA LEU A 119 -11.54 2.13 4.09
C LEU A 119 -12.57 2.17 2.95
N ALA A 120 -13.85 1.98 3.26
CA ALA A 120 -14.92 2.11 2.26
C ALA A 120 -15.00 3.54 1.69
N LEU A 121 -14.81 4.57 2.53
CA LEU A 121 -14.73 5.97 2.07
C LEU A 121 -13.52 6.21 1.16
N LEU A 122 -12.35 5.67 1.51
CA LEU A 122 -11.16 5.73 0.68
C LEU A 122 -11.44 5.12 -0.71
N HIS A 123 -12.03 3.91 -0.72
CA HIS A 123 -12.37 3.18 -1.94
C HIS A 123 -13.61 3.71 -2.67
N SER A 124 -14.27 4.73 -2.13
CA SER A 124 -15.35 5.46 -2.81
C SER A 124 -14.86 6.78 -3.41
N THR A 125 -13.58 7.11 -3.26
CA THR A 125 -12.96 8.32 -3.82
C THR A 125 -12.32 7.98 -5.19
N PRO A 126 -12.88 8.46 -6.31
CA PRO A 126 -12.35 8.16 -7.65
C PRO A 126 -10.98 8.79 -7.88
N ALA A 127 -10.16 8.14 -8.69
CA ALA A 127 -8.88 8.68 -9.11
C ALA A 127 -9.05 9.99 -9.90
N PRO A 128 -8.17 10.99 -9.70
CA PRO A 128 -8.12 12.15 -10.57
C PRO A 128 -7.67 11.72 -11.98
N ILE A 129 -7.96 12.57 -12.98
CA ILE A 129 -7.46 12.38 -14.34
C ILE A 129 -5.98 12.82 -14.37
N PRO A 130 -5.02 11.93 -14.69
CA PRO A 130 -3.61 12.31 -14.75
C PRO A 130 -3.32 13.22 -15.97
N PRO A 131 -2.28 14.07 -15.91
CA PRO A 131 -1.90 14.92 -17.04
C PRO A 131 -1.69 14.13 -18.33
N GLY A 132 -2.26 14.63 -19.43
CA GLY A 132 -2.16 13.97 -20.75
C GLY A 132 -3.24 12.92 -21.03
N HIS A 133 -4.12 12.62 -20.07
CA HIS A 133 -5.25 11.69 -20.24
C HIS A 133 -6.59 12.42 -20.22
N THR A 134 -7.63 11.75 -20.74
CA THR A 134 -9.00 12.28 -20.79
C THR A 134 -9.96 11.56 -19.84
N VAL A 135 -9.52 10.46 -19.22
CA VAL A 135 -10.29 9.66 -18.26
C VAL A 135 -9.37 9.20 -17.12
N PRO A 136 -9.90 8.89 -15.93
CA PRO A 136 -9.12 8.30 -14.84
C PRO A 136 -8.36 7.05 -15.30
N GLN A 137 -7.18 6.82 -14.73
CA GLN A 137 -6.30 5.71 -15.08
C GLN A 137 -5.96 4.88 -13.84
N PHE A 138 -5.78 3.57 -14.02
CA PHE A 138 -5.14 2.71 -13.03
C PHE A 138 -3.63 2.96 -13.03
N GLY A 139 -2.98 2.87 -11.88
CA GLY A 139 -1.56 3.21 -11.71
C GLY A 139 -1.33 4.32 -10.69
N PHE A 140 -0.21 5.01 -10.77
CA PHE A 140 0.12 6.10 -9.84
C PHE A 140 1.14 7.03 -10.48
N HIS A 141 1.20 8.27 -10.03
CA HIS A 141 2.06 9.30 -10.63
C HIS A 141 3.56 9.06 -10.40
N LEU A 142 3.92 8.11 -9.52
CA LEU A 142 5.28 7.68 -9.25
C LEU A 142 5.31 6.21 -8.80
N PRO A 143 6.48 5.53 -8.85
CA PRO A 143 6.66 4.21 -8.28
C PRO A 143 6.47 4.23 -6.76
N THR A 144 5.72 3.26 -6.24
CA THR A 144 5.61 2.95 -4.81
C THR A 144 6.37 1.66 -4.49
N CYS A 145 6.48 1.29 -3.22
CA CYS A 145 7.09 0.02 -2.82
C CYS A 145 6.13 -0.80 -1.97
N CYS A 146 6.06 -2.11 -2.20
CA CYS A 146 5.36 -3.08 -1.34
C CYS A 146 6.41 -3.96 -0.67
N GLY A 147 6.75 -3.64 0.59
CA GLY A 147 8.02 -4.06 1.17
C GLY A 147 9.20 -3.42 0.42
N ASP A 148 10.22 -4.21 0.09
CA ASP A 148 11.39 -3.72 -0.67
C ASP A 148 11.21 -3.77 -2.19
N THR A 149 10.08 -4.28 -2.67
CA THR A 149 9.81 -4.39 -4.10
C THR A 149 9.22 -3.08 -4.63
N VAL A 150 9.97 -2.39 -5.50
CA VAL A 150 9.44 -1.27 -6.29
C VAL A 150 8.32 -1.76 -7.20
N GLN A 151 7.18 -1.09 -7.17
CA GLN A 151 6.01 -1.38 -8.01
C GLN A 151 6.04 -0.53 -9.29
N ASP A 152 5.78 -1.17 -10.43
CA ASP A 152 5.43 -0.44 -11.64
C ASP A 152 4.03 0.15 -11.47
N ASN A 153 3.92 1.47 -11.67
CA ASN A 153 2.68 2.23 -11.54
C ASN A 153 2.34 2.98 -12.83
N THR A 154 2.93 2.56 -13.95
CA THR A 154 2.62 3.10 -15.27
C THR A 154 1.11 3.10 -15.50
N TYR A 155 0.60 4.21 -16.05
CA TYR A 155 -0.85 4.39 -16.19
C TYR A 155 -1.44 3.49 -17.27
N HIS A 156 -2.55 2.83 -16.95
CA HIS A 156 -3.35 2.05 -17.89
C HIS A 156 -4.85 2.37 -17.76
N PRO A 157 -5.62 2.34 -18.86
CA PRO A 157 -7.06 2.60 -18.82
C PRO A 157 -7.89 1.39 -18.38
N SER A 158 -7.35 0.17 -18.50
CA SER A 158 -8.03 -1.07 -18.10
C SER A 158 -7.33 -1.70 -16.89
N TRP A 159 -8.14 -2.11 -15.90
CA TRP A 159 -7.65 -2.82 -14.72
C TRP A 159 -7.02 -4.16 -15.08
N SER A 160 -7.62 -4.87 -16.05
CA SER A 160 -7.11 -6.17 -16.51
C SER A 160 -5.68 -6.05 -17.03
N THR A 161 -5.41 -5.07 -17.90
CA THR A 161 -4.07 -4.81 -18.43
C THR A 161 -3.10 -4.38 -17.34
N PHE A 162 -3.49 -3.41 -16.49
CA PHE A 162 -2.67 -2.95 -15.38
C PHE A 162 -2.25 -4.10 -14.46
N PHE A 163 -3.18 -4.97 -14.10
CA PHE A 163 -2.92 -6.07 -13.19
C PHE A 163 -2.02 -7.15 -13.83
N SER A 164 -2.21 -7.46 -15.12
CA SER A 164 -1.34 -8.40 -15.83
C SER A 164 0.10 -7.87 -15.96
N GLU A 165 0.27 -6.63 -16.41
CA GLU A 165 1.58 -6.07 -16.77
C GLU A 165 2.30 -5.52 -15.54
N CYS A 166 1.71 -4.53 -14.87
CA CYS A 166 2.33 -3.78 -13.78
C CYS A 166 2.25 -4.48 -12.41
N ARG A 167 1.49 -5.58 -12.28
CA ARG A 167 1.48 -6.40 -11.06
C ARG A 167 2.12 -7.77 -11.33
N LEU A 168 1.43 -8.69 -11.99
CA LEU A 168 1.87 -10.09 -12.08
C LEU A 168 3.17 -10.28 -12.89
N THR A 169 3.28 -9.67 -14.07
CA THR A 169 4.48 -9.80 -14.93
C THR A 169 5.68 -9.07 -14.31
N HIS A 170 5.44 -7.87 -13.78
CA HIS A 170 6.47 -7.10 -13.08
C HIS A 170 7.01 -7.87 -11.85
N ILE A 171 6.14 -8.37 -10.97
CA ILE A 171 6.61 -9.05 -9.77
C ILE A 171 7.31 -10.38 -10.07
N LEU A 172 6.91 -11.08 -11.12
CA LEU A 172 7.65 -12.25 -11.61
C LEU A 172 9.07 -11.86 -12.00
N SER A 173 9.24 -10.76 -12.75
CA SER A 173 10.56 -10.28 -13.17
C SER A 173 11.44 -9.91 -11.97
N CYS A 174 10.86 -9.30 -10.92
CA CYS A 174 11.55 -9.05 -9.66
C CYS A 174 11.94 -10.36 -8.96
N ALA A 175 11.03 -11.33 -8.90
CA ALA A 175 11.29 -12.62 -8.27
C ALA A 175 12.39 -13.40 -9.00
N GLU A 176 12.41 -13.43 -10.33
CA GLU A 176 13.47 -14.07 -11.11
C GLU A 176 14.83 -13.37 -10.95
N LYS A 177 14.82 -12.04 -10.84
CA LYS A 177 16.04 -11.28 -10.54
C LYS A 177 16.62 -11.64 -9.17
N ASN A 178 15.78 -11.84 -8.16
CA ASN A 178 16.21 -12.08 -6.78
C ASN A 178 16.51 -13.56 -6.49
N ASN A 179 15.73 -14.48 -7.06
CA ASN A 179 15.76 -15.91 -6.75
C ASN A 179 16.29 -16.79 -7.89
N GLY A 180 16.53 -16.22 -9.06
CA GLY A 180 16.89 -16.93 -10.28
C GLY A 180 15.67 -17.32 -11.14
N PRO A 181 15.89 -17.69 -12.43
CA PRO A 181 14.81 -18.05 -13.34
C PRO A 181 14.01 -19.27 -12.89
N ASP A 182 12.71 -19.26 -13.14
CA ASP A 182 11.80 -20.37 -12.80
C ASP A 182 10.79 -20.59 -13.92
N THR A 183 11.11 -21.50 -14.84
CA THR A 183 10.31 -21.74 -16.05
C THR A 183 8.88 -22.18 -15.76
N ASP A 184 8.69 -22.96 -14.69
CA ASP A 184 7.37 -23.45 -14.30
C ASP A 184 6.50 -22.32 -13.76
N LEU A 185 7.08 -21.49 -12.88
CA LEU A 185 6.40 -20.32 -12.33
C LEU A 185 6.06 -19.31 -13.44
N SER A 186 7.02 -19.02 -14.31
CA SER A 186 6.86 -18.08 -15.42
C SER A 186 5.79 -18.54 -16.40
N SER A 187 5.73 -19.84 -16.71
CA SER A 187 4.65 -20.41 -17.53
C SER A 187 3.27 -20.26 -16.87
N LEU A 188 3.16 -20.54 -15.57
CA LEU A 188 1.90 -20.38 -14.83
C LEU A 188 1.43 -18.92 -14.77
N VAL A 189 2.34 -17.98 -14.55
CA VAL A 189 2.01 -16.54 -14.55
C VAL A 189 1.55 -16.10 -15.93
N GLN A 190 2.21 -16.52 -17.01
CA GLN A 190 1.82 -16.23 -18.39
C GLN A 190 0.43 -16.80 -18.73
N GLN A 191 0.14 -18.04 -18.33
CA GLN A 191 -1.19 -18.64 -18.50
C GLN A 191 -2.24 -17.89 -17.68
N THR A 192 -1.93 -17.54 -16.44
CA THR A 192 -2.85 -16.78 -15.57
C THR A 192 -3.17 -15.41 -16.17
N CYS A 193 -2.16 -14.70 -16.68
CA CYS A 193 -2.35 -13.41 -17.35
C CYS A 193 -3.15 -13.51 -18.65
N SER A 194 -2.97 -14.59 -19.43
CA SER A 194 -3.66 -14.73 -20.73
C SER A 194 -5.07 -15.32 -20.62
N ILE A 195 -5.38 -16.06 -19.55
CA ILE A 195 -6.66 -16.78 -19.39
C ILE A 195 -7.47 -16.19 -18.23
N VAL A 196 -6.92 -16.24 -17.02
CA VAL A 196 -7.69 -15.99 -15.78
C VAL A 196 -7.94 -14.50 -15.60
N VAL A 197 -6.90 -13.66 -15.78
CA VAL A 197 -7.01 -12.20 -15.63
C VAL A 197 -8.10 -11.62 -16.55
N PRO A 198 -8.10 -11.84 -17.88
CA PRO A 198 -9.17 -11.32 -18.72
C PRO A 198 -10.52 -11.99 -18.45
N ARG A 199 -10.57 -13.24 -17.98
CA ARG A 199 -11.84 -13.89 -17.64
C ARG A 199 -12.53 -13.22 -16.44
N LEU A 200 -11.76 -12.80 -15.44
CA LEU A 200 -12.30 -12.22 -14.20
C LEU A 200 -12.37 -10.69 -14.24
N LEU A 201 -11.41 -10.04 -14.89
CA LEU A 201 -11.13 -8.61 -14.69
C LEU A 201 -11.34 -7.74 -15.93
N ARG A 202 -11.71 -8.31 -17.10
CA ARG A 202 -11.88 -7.52 -18.32
C ARG A 202 -13.00 -6.50 -18.17
N ASP A 203 -12.80 -5.38 -18.86
CA ASP A 203 -13.81 -4.33 -19.00
C ASP A 203 -15.12 -4.92 -19.57
N GLY A 204 -16.25 -4.48 -19.03
CA GLY A 204 -17.57 -4.96 -19.43
C GLY A 204 -18.02 -6.26 -18.76
N HIS A 205 -17.10 -7.11 -18.27
CA HIS A 205 -17.43 -8.25 -17.42
C HIS A 205 -17.43 -7.87 -15.94
N LEU A 206 -16.30 -7.33 -15.47
CA LEU A 206 -16.21 -6.78 -14.13
C LEU A 206 -16.89 -5.41 -14.09
N ARG A 207 -17.90 -5.25 -13.23
CA ARG A 207 -18.73 -4.05 -13.12
C ARG A 207 -18.87 -3.64 -11.67
N SER A 208 -19.06 -2.35 -11.40
CA SER A 208 -19.30 -1.88 -10.03
C SER A 208 -20.61 -2.44 -9.47
N ALA A 209 -20.84 -2.31 -8.16
CA ALA A 209 -22.09 -2.67 -7.51
C ALA A 209 -23.34 -2.02 -8.18
N GLU A 210 -23.18 -0.83 -8.77
CA GLU A 210 -24.21 -0.10 -9.51
C GLU A 210 -24.32 -0.55 -10.98
N GLY A 211 -23.58 -1.57 -11.36
CA GLY A 211 -23.52 -2.09 -12.73
C GLY A 211 -22.79 -1.17 -13.70
N SER A 212 -21.93 -0.25 -13.24
CA SER A 212 -21.13 0.65 -14.07
C SER A 212 -19.74 0.09 -14.39
N ASN A 213 -18.95 0.75 -15.25
CA ASN A 213 -17.55 0.35 -15.45
C ASN A 213 -16.75 0.56 -14.15
N ILE A 214 -15.80 -0.32 -13.86
CA ILE A 214 -14.88 -0.11 -12.74
C ILE A 214 -14.12 1.20 -12.95
N THR A 215 -14.19 2.06 -11.95
CA THR A 215 -13.42 3.28 -11.88
C THR A 215 -12.23 3.05 -10.94
N PRO A 216 -11.01 3.49 -11.29
CA PRO A 216 -9.87 3.42 -10.39
C PRO A 216 -10.12 4.22 -9.11
N VAL A 217 -9.79 3.63 -7.96
CA VAL A 217 -9.88 4.24 -6.63
C VAL A 217 -8.57 4.07 -5.87
N LEU A 218 -8.32 4.90 -4.86
CA LEU A 218 -7.09 4.80 -4.08
C LEU A 218 -7.16 3.56 -3.20
N VAL A 219 -6.15 2.69 -3.27
CA VAL A 219 -5.96 1.59 -2.31
C VAL A 219 -4.77 1.89 -1.40
N HIS A 220 -4.79 1.37 -0.17
CA HIS A 220 -3.61 1.32 0.69
C HIS A 220 -2.54 0.40 0.07
N GLY A 221 -2.95 -0.73 -0.50
CA GLY A 221 -2.11 -1.62 -1.32
C GLY A 221 -1.25 -2.62 -0.55
N ASP A 222 -1.06 -2.42 0.77
CA ASP A 222 -0.41 -3.38 1.68
C ASP A 222 -1.11 -3.45 3.05
N LEU A 223 -2.45 -3.45 3.09
CA LEU A 223 -3.20 -3.42 4.36
C LEU A 223 -3.33 -4.82 5.00
N TRP A 224 -2.28 -5.29 5.65
CA TRP A 224 -2.34 -6.48 6.50
C TRP A 224 -2.41 -6.11 8.00
N SER A 225 -2.54 -7.12 8.86
CA SER A 225 -2.67 -6.93 10.32
C SER A 225 -1.51 -6.17 10.98
N GLY A 226 -0.35 -6.09 10.31
CA GLY A 226 0.79 -5.29 10.76
C GLY A 226 0.72 -3.81 10.41
N ASN A 227 -0.12 -3.40 9.45
CA ASN A 227 -0.16 -2.04 8.88
C ASN A 227 -1.38 -1.23 9.33
N HIS A 228 -2.04 -1.64 10.41
CA HIS A 228 -3.10 -0.86 11.04
C HIS A 228 -3.05 -0.96 12.56
N GLY A 229 -3.63 0.03 13.23
CA GLY A 229 -3.72 0.05 14.68
C GLY A 229 -4.56 1.21 15.19
N ARG A 230 -4.81 1.21 16.49
CA ARG A 230 -5.45 2.33 17.17
C ARG A 230 -4.38 3.24 17.75
N GLY A 231 -4.55 4.54 17.61
CA GLY A 231 -3.62 5.50 18.18
C GLY A 231 -4.08 6.95 18.05
N SER A 232 -3.31 7.84 18.65
CA SER A 232 -3.52 9.29 18.57
C SER A 232 -2.30 9.98 17.96
N ILE A 233 -2.54 11.16 17.38
CA ILE A 233 -1.52 12.07 16.87
C ILE A 233 -1.60 13.35 17.72
N ASP A 234 -0.45 13.86 18.17
CA ASP A 234 -0.32 15.09 18.97
C ASP A 234 -1.30 15.18 20.16
N GLY A 235 -1.51 14.07 20.87
CA GLY A 235 -2.40 14.01 22.04
C GLY A 235 -3.89 14.09 21.73
N GLY A 236 -4.26 13.98 20.44
CA GLY A 236 -5.64 13.94 19.98
C GLY A 236 -6.40 12.66 20.38
N ALA A 237 -7.59 12.51 19.81
CA ALA A 237 -8.44 11.35 20.06
C ALA A 237 -7.79 10.05 19.54
N VAL A 238 -8.03 8.94 20.25
CA VAL A 238 -7.63 7.61 19.77
C VAL A 238 -8.59 7.20 18.66
N GLU A 239 -8.02 6.84 17.51
CA GLU A 239 -8.74 6.44 16.30
C GLU A 239 -8.10 5.23 15.63
N GLU A 240 -8.87 4.53 14.79
CA GLU A 240 -8.34 3.55 13.83
C GLU A 240 -7.49 4.26 12.78
N ARG A 241 -6.26 3.79 12.57
CA ARG A 241 -5.24 4.35 11.68
C ARG A 241 -4.55 3.25 10.88
N VAL A 242 -4.13 3.58 9.67
CA VAL A 242 -3.27 2.76 8.80
C VAL A 242 -1.93 3.46 8.59
N PHE A 243 -0.90 2.69 8.27
CA PHE A 243 0.46 3.16 8.05
C PHE A 243 1.20 2.20 7.12
N ASP A 244 2.34 2.65 6.61
CA ASP A 244 3.17 1.93 5.63
C ASP A 244 2.42 1.56 4.31
N PRO A 245 1.78 2.54 3.63
CA PRO A 245 1.04 2.28 2.40
C PRO A 245 1.94 2.01 1.18
N SER A 246 1.40 1.24 0.24
CA SER A 246 1.94 0.98 -1.10
C SER A 246 0.91 1.36 -2.18
N CYS A 247 0.49 2.63 -2.14
CA CYS A 247 -0.70 3.08 -2.87
C CYS A 247 -0.59 2.95 -4.39
N CYS A 248 -1.76 2.69 -4.99
CA CYS A 248 -2.00 2.96 -6.40
C CYS A 248 -3.49 3.25 -6.61
N TRP A 249 -3.83 3.74 -7.79
CA TRP A 249 -5.19 3.78 -8.30
C TRP A 249 -5.52 2.40 -8.86
N ALA A 250 -6.41 1.68 -8.20
CA ALA A 250 -6.68 0.26 -8.45
C ALA A 250 -8.18 -0.03 -8.45
N HIS A 251 -8.55 -1.27 -8.78
CA HIS A 251 -9.84 -1.81 -8.41
C HIS A 251 -9.90 -2.01 -6.88
N SER A 252 -10.98 -1.54 -6.24
CA SER A 252 -11.12 -1.55 -4.77
C SER A 252 -10.92 -2.92 -4.11
N GLU A 253 -11.28 -4.02 -4.80
CA GLU A 253 -11.15 -5.36 -4.23
C GLU A 253 -9.71 -5.85 -4.15
N PHE A 254 -8.76 -5.18 -4.82
CA PHE A 254 -7.34 -5.49 -4.74
C PHE A 254 -6.82 -5.49 -3.29
N GLU A 255 -7.31 -4.58 -2.45
CA GLU A 255 -6.93 -4.49 -1.03
C GLU A 255 -7.19 -5.80 -0.27
N PHE A 256 -8.27 -6.52 -0.62
CA PHE A 256 -8.63 -7.74 0.08
C PHE A 256 -7.65 -8.89 -0.18
N GLY A 257 -6.82 -8.81 -1.23
CA GLY A 257 -5.79 -9.80 -1.52
C GLY A 257 -4.80 -9.95 -0.37
N ILE A 258 -4.26 -8.86 0.16
CA ILE A 258 -3.31 -8.91 1.28
C ILE A 258 -4.00 -9.08 2.64
N MET A 259 -5.20 -8.49 2.83
CA MET A 259 -5.95 -8.57 4.08
C MET A 259 -6.27 -10.02 4.49
N GLY A 260 -6.39 -10.95 3.52
CA GLY A 260 -6.65 -12.35 3.77
C GLY A 260 -5.45 -13.16 4.26
N MET A 261 -4.22 -12.74 3.96
CA MET A 261 -3.03 -13.61 4.10
C MET A 261 -2.59 -13.85 5.55
N PHE A 262 -2.68 -12.83 6.41
CA PHE A 262 -2.10 -12.85 7.76
C PHE A 262 -3.16 -12.68 8.88
N GLY A 263 -4.43 -12.89 8.53
CA GLY A 263 -5.55 -12.66 9.43
C GLY A 263 -5.75 -11.18 9.79
N GLY A 264 -6.54 -10.91 10.82
CA GLY A 264 -6.84 -9.54 11.30
C GLY A 264 -8.16 -8.96 10.76
N PHE A 265 -8.66 -9.45 9.62
CA PHE A 265 -9.88 -8.94 8.98
C PHE A 265 -10.98 -10.00 8.90
N GLY A 266 -11.92 -9.95 9.87
CA GLY A 266 -13.00 -10.93 10.00
C GLY A 266 -14.27 -10.62 9.18
N GLY A 267 -15.27 -11.50 9.30
CA GLY A 267 -16.57 -11.34 8.61
C GLY A 267 -17.26 -10.00 8.90
N ARG A 268 -17.25 -9.56 10.16
CA ARG A 268 -17.81 -8.25 10.57
C ARG A 268 -17.15 -7.06 9.85
N PHE A 269 -15.84 -7.13 9.61
CA PHE A 269 -15.14 -6.09 8.84
C PHE A 269 -15.72 -6.00 7.42
N ARG A 270 -15.87 -7.16 6.77
CA ARG A 270 -16.41 -7.25 5.42
C ARG A 270 -17.86 -6.77 5.36
N GLU A 271 -18.70 -7.22 6.28
CA GLU A 271 -20.11 -6.78 6.36
C GLU A 271 -20.23 -5.26 6.45
N GLU A 272 -19.45 -4.63 7.31
CA GLU A 272 -19.47 -3.17 7.48
C GLU A 272 -18.92 -2.45 6.25
N TYR A 273 -17.82 -2.91 5.67
CA TYR A 273 -17.24 -2.34 4.45
C TYR A 273 -18.23 -2.42 3.27
N TRP A 274 -18.81 -3.60 3.04
CA TRP A 274 -19.76 -3.82 1.93
C TRP A 274 -21.08 -3.11 2.14
N GLY A 275 -21.49 -2.86 3.40
CA GLY A 275 -22.65 -2.04 3.72
C GLY A 275 -22.50 -0.58 3.27
N VAL A 276 -21.28 -0.10 3.04
CA VAL A 276 -20.99 1.25 2.54
C VAL A 276 -20.68 1.24 1.03
N LYS A 277 -19.73 0.40 0.59
CA LYS A 277 -19.21 0.43 -0.79
C LYS A 277 -19.97 -0.46 -1.78
N GLY A 278 -20.68 -1.49 -1.31
CA GLY A 278 -21.30 -2.51 -2.16
C GLY A 278 -20.28 -3.49 -2.78
N LYS A 279 -20.73 -4.69 -3.17
CA LYS A 279 -19.86 -5.67 -3.85
C LYS A 279 -19.92 -5.48 -5.37
N ASP A 280 -18.78 -5.58 -6.03
CA ASP A 280 -18.72 -5.47 -7.49
C ASP A 280 -19.19 -6.78 -8.15
N GLU A 281 -19.82 -6.66 -9.32
CA GLU A 281 -20.43 -7.75 -10.07
C GLU A 281 -19.43 -8.40 -11.05
N PRO A 282 -19.50 -9.73 -11.29
CA PRO A 282 -20.44 -10.67 -10.67
C PRO A 282 -20.04 -11.02 -9.22
N VAL A 283 -20.98 -10.93 -8.28
CA VAL A 283 -20.68 -11.13 -6.84
C VAL A 283 -20.19 -12.56 -6.54
N GLU A 284 -20.63 -13.55 -7.30
CA GLU A 284 -20.23 -14.95 -7.16
C GLU A 284 -18.75 -15.21 -7.52
N GLU A 285 -18.12 -14.29 -8.26
CA GLU A 285 -16.69 -14.37 -8.62
C GLU A 285 -15.80 -13.58 -7.64
N TRP A 286 -16.37 -12.95 -6.62
CA TRP A 286 -15.63 -12.12 -5.67
C TRP A 286 -14.47 -12.88 -5.01
N GLU A 287 -14.71 -14.10 -4.52
CA GLU A 287 -13.66 -14.90 -3.89
C GLU A 287 -12.54 -15.28 -4.87
N ASP A 288 -12.88 -15.51 -6.14
CA ASP A 288 -11.90 -15.80 -7.19
C ASP A 288 -11.04 -14.57 -7.49
N ARG A 289 -11.65 -13.37 -7.51
CA ARG A 289 -10.92 -12.10 -7.68
C ARG A 289 -10.00 -11.83 -6.50
N VAL A 290 -10.46 -12.04 -5.27
CA VAL A 290 -9.63 -11.90 -4.06
C VAL A 290 -8.46 -12.87 -4.09
N ALA A 291 -8.67 -14.14 -4.44
CA ALA A 291 -7.58 -15.10 -4.58
C ALA A 291 -6.58 -14.68 -5.67
N LEU A 292 -7.06 -14.14 -6.79
CA LEU A 292 -6.20 -13.59 -7.84
C LEU A 292 -5.41 -12.35 -7.37
N TYR A 293 -5.96 -11.51 -6.49
CA TYR A 293 -5.20 -10.40 -5.89
C TYR A 293 -4.20 -10.90 -4.84
N GLU A 294 -4.57 -11.91 -4.04
CA GLU A 294 -3.67 -12.58 -3.10
C GLU A 294 -2.44 -13.19 -3.82
N LEU A 295 -2.60 -13.68 -5.05
CA LEU A 295 -1.50 -14.17 -5.89
C LEU A 295 -0.36 -13.15 -6.02
N TYR A 296 -0.69 -11.87 -6.27
CA TYR A 296 0.32 -10.81 -6.37
C TYR A 296 1.15 -10.74 -5.08
N HIS A 297 0.51 -10.83 -3.93
CA HIS A 297 1.20 -10.74 -2.63
C HIS A 297 2.01 -12.00 -2.30
N HIS A 298 1.56 -13.21 -2.69
CA HIS A 298 2.41 -14.42 -2.61
C HIS A 298 3.65 -14.30 -3.50
N LEU A 299 3.51 -13.80 -4.73
CA LEU A 299 4.64 -13.56 -5.61
C LEU A 299 5.58 -12.48 -5.04
N ASN A 300 5.02 -11.43 -4.41
CA ASN A 300 5.83 -10.40 -3.76
C ASN A 300 6.62 -10.96 -2.58
N HIS A 301 5.98 -11.73 -1.70
CA HIS A 301 6.66 -12.39 -0.59
C HIS A 301 7.68 -13.42 -1.08
N TYR A 302 7.43 -14.12 -2.19
CA TYR A 302 8.43 -14.97 -2.82
C TYR A 302 9.62 -14.15 -3.35
N SER A 303 9.38 -13.01 -3.98
CA SER A 303 10.43 -12.11 -4.47
C SER A 303 11.36 -11.62 -3.35
N ILE A 304 10.81 -11.32 -2.17
CA ILE A 304 11.56 -10.76 -1.03
C ILE A 304 12.18 -11.86 -0.15
N PHE A 305 11.42 -12.92 0.16
CA PHE A 305 11.79 -13.91 1.18
C PHE A 305 12.10 -15.31 0.61
N GLY A 306 11.81 -15.56 -0.67
CA GLY A 306 11.98 -16.87 -1.30
C GLY A 306 11.08 -17.96 -0.70
N GLY A 307 11.51 -19.22 -0.87
CA GLY A 307 10.98 -20.35 -0.10
C GLY A 307 9.49 -20.67 -0.31
N SER A 308 8.76 -20.81 0.81
CA SER A 308 7.40 -21.38 0.87
C SER A 308 6.33 -20.58 0.13
N TYR A 309 6.51 -19.27 -0.05
CA TYR A 309 5.54 -18.39 -0.70
C TYR A 309 5.30 -18.74 -2.17
N ARG A 310 6.31 -19.29 -2.86
CA ARG A 310 6.15 -19.86 -4.21
C ARG A 310 5.04 -20.90 -4.26
N GLY A 311 4.97 -21.76 -3.25
CA GLY A 311 3.96 -22.82 -3.18
C GLY A 311 2.53 -22.28 -3.09
N GLY A 312 2.34 -21.15 -2.39
CA GLY A 312 1.06 -20.44 -2.32
C GLY A 312 0.65 -19.89 -3.68
N ALA A 313 1.54 -19.15 -4.34
CA ALA A 313 1.31 -18.62 -5.69
C ALA A 313 0.95 -19.73 -6.69
N VAL A 314 1.72 -20.81 -6.73
CA VAL A 314 1.46 -21.96 -7.62
C VAL A 314 0.10 -22.60 -7.36
N ARG A 315 -0.31 -22.72 -6.09
CA ARG A 315 -1.62 -23.29 -5.73
C ARG A 315 -2.76 -22.44 -6.25
N ILE A 316 -2.69 -21.13 -6.05
CA ILE A 316 -3.72 -20.18 -6.53
C ILE A 316 -3.83 -20.28 -8.05
N MET A 317 -2.71 -20.13 -8.78
CA MET A 317 -2.72 -20.18 -10.24
C MET A 317 -3.27 -21.51 -10.77
N LYS A 318 -2.84 -22.65 -10.23
CA LYS A 318 -3.37 -23.96 -10.65
C LYS A 318 -4.86 -24.12 -10.37
N SER A 319 -5.35 -23.61 -9.24
CA SER A 319 -6.78 -23.67 -8.91
C SER A 319 -7.60 -22.82 -9.87
N SER A 320 -7.18 -21.58 -10.13
CA SER A 320 -7.88 -20.68 -11.05
C SER A 320 -7.80 -21.16 -12.49
N LEU A 321 -6.66 -21.66 -12.95
CA LEU A 321 -6.50 -22.24 -14.29
C LEU A 321 -7.36 -23.49 -14.47
N LYS A 322 -7.48 -24.34 -13.45
CA LYS A 322 -8.42 -25.47 -13.49
C LYS A 322 -9.87 -25.02 -13.63
N LYS A 323 -10.25 -23.91 -12.98
CA LYS A 323 -11.62 -23.39 -13.01
C LYS A 323 -11.97 -22.67 -14.32
N TYR A 324 -11.00 -21.98 -14.93
CA TYR A 324 -11.25 -21.06 -16.05
C TYR A 324 -10.49 -21.38 -17.35
N GLY A 325 -9.53 -22.32 -17.32
CA GLY A 325 -8.66 -22.63 -18.46
C GLY A 325 -9.24 -23.64 -19.45
N ASP A 326 -10.14 -24.50 -19.02
CA ASP A 326 -10.77 -25.51 -19.88
C ASP A 326 -12.10 -24.95 -20.46
N GLY A 327 -12.01 -23.92 -21.29
CA GLY A 327 -13.07 -23.50 -22.23
C GLY A 327 -14.49 -23.36 -21.69
N GLY A 328 -14.69 -22.55 -20.64
CA GLY A 328 -16.02 -22.10 -20.19
C GLY A 328 -16.67 -21.09 -21.14
#